data_AF-A0A1G4XIY6-F1
#
_entry.id   AF-A0A1G4XIY6-F1
#
_cell.length_a   1.000
_cell.length_b   1.000
_cell.length_c   1.000
_cell.angle_alpha   90.00
_cell.angle_beta   90.00
_cell.angle_gamma   90.00
#
_symmetry.space_group_name_H-M   'P 1'
#
loop_
_entity.id
_entity.type
_entity.pdbx_description
1 polymer ?
#
loop_
_entity_poly.entity_id
_entity_poly.type
_entity_poly.pdbx_seq_one_letter_code
_entity_poly.pdbx_strand_id
1 'polypeptide(L)'
;MSTEPEETRLSELAPATTENGEPDETPRRRMPFAWFWPLLVGAAVALLLRIVFSGGPGHRFSPMLGAFVYFVPSLCGAVTVYMAERIERRSWGYYLWAPWVSTALFVTGTLAVFIEGLICAIVIIPLFAIMGSVGGLAMGIVCRITNWPKPALYSFAMLPLVLGAIEPQLPDPDQFSYTSRTLFIAAPAERVWHELNDARDIRPSEVGDAWAYRIGVPMPVSGVTVDAPEGRVRQVQWQKNVHFDEIITDWQPGRVLKWRYRFTPDSFPAGALDDHVMIGGQYFDLRDSTYTLTPRDGGTELRIDVSWRVSTRFNWYAGPVLQFLLGDGAEHILRFYKARSESAVTAAG
;
A
#
# COMPACT_ATOMS: atom_id res chain seq x y z
N MET A 1 21.62 103.52 7.56
CA MET A 1 20.95 102.97 6.37
C MET A 1 20.58 101.53 6.69
N SER A 2 19.27 101.31 6.87
CA SER A 2 18.50 100.05 6.79
C SER A 2 18.95 98.84 7.64
N THR A 3 18.15 98.17 8.47
CA THR A 3 16.72 98.22 8.86
C THR A 3 16.62 97.35 10.12
N GLU A 4 15.91 97.82 11.15
CA GLU A 4 15.41 97.13 12.36
C GLU A 4 14.23 96.15 12.04
N PRO A 5 13.53 95.46 12.99
CA PRO A 5 13.73 95.22 14.45
C PRO A 5 13.33 93.78 14.97
N GLU A 6 13.31 93.65 16.31
CA GLU A 6 12.28 92.96 17.16
C GLU A 6 12.10 91.43 17.10
N GLU A 7 11.80 90.69 18.16
CA GLU A 7 11.62 90.95 19.59
C GLU A 7 11.62 89.58 20.27
N THR A 8 12.25 89.45 21.43
CA THR A 8 12.08 88.30 22.32
C THR A 8 10.79 88.50 23.12
N ARG A 9 9.78 87.64 22.93
CA ARG A 9 8.67 87.50 23.89
C ARG A 9 8.29 86.03 24.09
N LEU A 10 8.48 85.60 25.33
CA LEU A 10 7.60 84.73 26.13
C LEU A 10 7.20 83.38 25.50
N SER A 11 7.88 82.29 25.84
CA SER A 11 7.52 81.38 26.95
C SER A 11 6.04 80.98 27.02
N GLU A 12 5.85 79.66 27.08
CA GLU A 12 4.63 78.91 27.42
C GLU A 12 3.70 78.53 26.25
N LEU A 13 3.96 77.34 25.70
CA LEU A 13 3.03 76.21 25.77
C LEU A 13 3.78 74.94 25.34
N ALA A 14 4.22 74.14 26.32
CA ALA A 14 4.48 72.72 26.15
C ALA A 14 3.21 71.94 26.59
N PRO A 15 3.04 70.63 26.30
CA PRO A 15 3.93 69.73 25.57
C PRO A 15 3.20 68.88 24.50
N ALA A 16 3.93 68.34 23.53
CA ALA A 16 3.56 67.06 22.92
C ALA A 16 4.85 66.32 22.56
N THR A 17 5.10 65.28 23.36
CA THR A 17 6.07 64.22 23.14
C THR A 17 6.19 63.84 21.66
N THR A 18 7.37 63.99 21.09
CA THR A 18 7.74 63.34 19.83
C THR A 18 7.77 61.84 20.10
N GLU A 19 6.67 61.16 19.80
CA GLU A 19 6.63 59.71 19.66
C GLU A 19 7.62 59.32 18.56
N ASN A 20 8.58 58.49 18.94
CA ASN A 20 9.37 57.70 18.01
C ASN A 20 8.40 56.81 17.23
N GLY A 21 8.20 57.11 15.95
CA GLY A 21 7.49 56.22 15.03
C GLY A 21 8.33 54.97 14.76
N GLU A 22 8.24 53.97 15.63
CA GLU A 22 8.47 52.59 15.23
C GLU A 22 7.45 52.22 14.15
N PRO A 23 7.83 51.51 13.07
CA PRO A 23 6.84 50.94 12.18
C PRO A 23 6.04 49.91 12.97
N ASP A 24 4.73 50.15 13.05
CA ASP A 24 3.70 49.25 13.54
C ASP A 24 3.79 47.89 12.81
N GLU A 25 4.64 47.00 13.31
CA GLU A 25 4.56 45.56 13.05
C GLU A 25 3.27 45.08 13.70
N THR A 26 2.17 45.25 12.98
CA THR A 26 0.89 44.60 13.30
C THR A 26 1.21 43.14 13.63
N PRO A 27 0.96 42.66 14.87
CA PRO A 27 1.31 41.30 15.24
C PRO A 27 0.44 40.40 14.38
N ARG A 28 1.06 39.82 13.32
CA ARG A 28 0.41 38.81 12.48
C ARG A 28 -0.14 37.78 13.43
N ARG A 29 -1.47 37.76 13.60
CA ARG A 29 -2.19 36.86 14.50
C ARG A 29 -1.85 35.43 14.10
N ARG A 30 -0.78 34.89 14.69
CA ARG A 30 -0.34 33.51 14.48
C ARG A 30 -1.43 32.65 15.11
N MET A 31 -2.28 32.06 14.28
CA MET A 31 -3.28 31.11 14.75
C MET A 31 -2.53 30.02 15.55
N PRO A 32 -3.00 29.64 16.74
CA PRO A 32 -2.26 28.73 17.63
C PRO A 32 -1.98 27.35 17.00
N PHE A 33 -2.67 27.00 15.91
CA PHE A 33 -2.51 25.75 15.16
C PHE A 33 -1.91 25.92 13.75
N ALA A 34 -1.31 27.08 13.43
CA ALA A 34 -0.76 27.37 12.10
C ALA A 34 0.32 26.37 11.63
N TRP A 35 0.95 25.64 12.56
CA TRP A 35 1.97 24.64 12.25
C TRP A 35 1.41 23.36 11.61
N PHE A 36 0.16 22.97 11.91
CA PHE A 36 -0.47 21.75 11.38
C PHE A 36 -1.18 21.98 10.05
N TRP A 37 -1.48 23.24 9.74
CA TRP A 37 -2.19 23.64 8.53
C TRP A 37 -1.56 23.13 7.22
N PRO A 38 -0.23 23.20 6.99
CA PRO A 38 0.37 22.69 5.76
C PRO A 38 0.16 21.19 5.57
N LEU A 39 0.21 20.41 6.65
CA LEU A 39 -0.01 18.96 6.64
C LEU A 39 -1.45 18.63 6.23
N LEU A 40 -2.43 19.36 6.80
CA LEU A 40 -3.84 19.14 6.48
C LEU A 40 -4.15 19.50 5.03
N VAL A 41 -3.59 20.59 4.50
CA VAL A 41 -3.81 21.00 3.11
C VAL A 41 -3.22 19.97 2.14
N GLY A 42 -1.99 19.48 2.40
CA GLY A 42 -1.39 18.41 1.60
C GLY A 42 -2.24 17.15 1.59
N ALA A 43 -2.64 16.68 2.77
CA ALA A 43 -3.47 15.50 2.93
C ALA A 43 -4.85 15.65 2.26
N ALA A 44 -5.49 16.80 2.39
CA ALA A 44 -6.78 17.08 1.78
C ALA A 44 -6.71 17.07 0.25
N VAL A 45 -5.67 17.67 -0.35
CA VAL A 45 -5.47 17.64 -1.80
C VAL A 45 -5.26 16.21 -2.30
N ALA A 46 -4.45 15.41 -1.59
CA ALA A 46 -4.24 14.01 -1.94
C ALA A 46 -5.52 13.18 -1.82
N LEU A 47 -6.32 13.41 -0.77
CA LEU A 47 -7.60 12.76 -0.57
C LEU A 47 -8.60 13.11 -1.68
N LEU A 48 -8.67 14.38 -2.09
CA LEU A 48 -9.48 14.80 -3.23
C LEU A 48 -9.05 14.11 -4.52
N LEU A 49 -7.73 14.01 -4.78
CA LEU A 49 -7.24 13.27 -5.93
C LEU A 49 -7.54 11.78 -5.84
N ARG A 50 -7.54 11.17 -4.65
CA ARG A 50 -7.98 9.79 -4.49
C ARG A 50 -9.46 9.58 -4.84
N ILE A 51 -10.31 10.54 -4.53
CA ILE A 51 -11.73 10.51 -4.94
C ILE A 51 -11.86 10.62 -6.45
N VAL A 52 -11.03 11.47 -7.09
CA VAL A 52 -10.96 11.54 -8.57
C VAL A 52 -10.47 10.22 -9.16
N PHE A 53 -9.50 9.58 -8.50
CA PHE A 53 -8.94 8.28 -8.86
C PHE A 53 -9.77 7.10 -8.32
N SER A 54 -11.04 7.06 -8.72
CA SER A 54 -11.99 5.98 -8.37
C SER A 54 -12.32 5.05 -9.54
N GLY A 55 -11.52 5.06 -10.60
CA GLY A 55 -11.71 4.19 -11.76
C GLY A 55 -11.48 2.73 -11.41
N GLY A 56 -12.21 1.82 -12.05
CA GLY A 56 -11.98 0.38 -11.92
C GLY A 56 -10.65 -0.08 -12.52
N PRO A 57 -10.21 -1.32 -12.25
CA PRO A 57 -8.96 -1.87 -12.79
C PRO A 57 -8.84 -1.67 -14.31
N GLY A 58 -7.69 -1.16 -14.76
CA GLY A 58 -7.38 -0.93 -16.18
C GLY A 58 -8.07 0.26 -16.84
N HIS A 59 -8.92 0.98 -16.11
CA HIS A 59 -9.58 2.17 -16.62
C HIS A 59 -8.82 3.44 -16.24
N ARG A 60 -9.23 4.55 -16.87
CA ARG A 60 -8.75 5.89 -16.53
C ARG A 60 -9.01 6.19 -15.07
N PHE A 61 -8.05 6.88 -14.45
CA PHE A 61 -8.11 7.26 -13.05
C PHE A 61 -8.27 6.05 -12.09
N SER A 62 -7.73 4.88 -12.45
CA SER A 62 -7.58 3.77 -11.49
C SER A 62 -6.52 4.11 -10.43
N PRO A 63 -6.75 3.79 -9.14
CA PRO A 63 -5.77 4.02 -8.07
C PRO A 63 -4.52 3.13 -8.21
N MET A 64 -4.53 2.13 -9.09
CA MET A 64 -3.36 1.30 -9.38
C MET A 64 -2.49 1.85 -10.53
N LEU A 65 -2.84 3.00 -11.11
CA LEU A 65 -1.99 3.66 -12.11
C LEU A 65 -0.72 4.22 -11.48
N GLY A 66 0.39 4.21 -12.22
CA GLY A 66 1.63 4.89 -11.84
C GLY A 66 1.40 6.40 -11.64
N ALA A 67 0.51 7.01 -12.40
CA ALA A 67 0.06 8.39 -12.25
C ALA A 67 -0.43 8.67 -10.82
N PHE A 68 -1.23 7.74 -10.27
CA PHE A 68 -1.68 7.83 -8.90
C PHE A 68 -0.54 7.53 -7.93
N VAL A 69 0.05 6.34 -8.05
CA VAL A 69 0.99 5.77 -7.07
C VAL A 69 2.25 6.62 -6.89
N TYR A 70 2.73 7.25 -7.97
CA TYR A 70 3.93 8.11 -7.90
C TYR A 70 3.59 9.57 -7.65
N PHE A 71 2.63 10.15 -8.38
CA PHE A 71 2.47 11.61 -8.40
C PHE A 71 1.50 12.15 -7.35
N VAL A 72 0.49 11.39 -6.91
CA VAL A 72 -0.41 11.86 -5.84
C VAL A 72 0.30 12.00 -4.49
N PRO A 73 1.04 11.00 -3.96
CA PRO A 73 1.82 11.18 -2.74
C PRO A 73 2.91 12.23 -2.90
N SER A 74 3.55 12.32 -4.07
CA SER A 74 4.52 13.40 -4.34
C SER A 74 3.87 14.77 -4.28
N LEU A 75 2.68 14.95 -4.87
CA LEU A 75 1.95 16.21 -4.78
C LEU A 75 1.51 16.51 -3.35
N CYS A 76 1.09 15.51 -2.58
CA CYS A 76 0.81 15.64 -1.15
C CYS A 76 1.99 16.29 -0.41
N GLY A 77 3.19 15.75 -0.61
CA GLY A 77 4.43 16.29 -0.05
C GLY A 77 4.78 17.68 -0.57
N ALA A 78 4.63 17.91 -1.88
CA ALA A 78 4.92 19.19 -2.50
C ALA A 78 4.00 20.31 -1.96
N VAL A 79 2.68 20.07 -1.90
CA VAL A 79 1.70 21.02 -1.34
C VAL A 79 2.02 21.30 0.13
N THR A 80 2.32 20.26 0.91
CA THR A 80 2.71 20.38 2.32
C THR A 80 3.90 21.32 2.50
N VAL A 81 4.97 21.11 1.73
CA VAL A 81 6.18 21.94 1.81
C VAL A 81 5.93 23.34 1.27
N TYR A 82 5.24 23.49 0.15
CA TYR A 82 4.91 24.79 -0.44
C TYR A 82 4.13 25.67 0.53
N MET A 83 3.11 25.11 1.20
CA MET A 83 2.33 25.83 2.22
C MET A 83 3.18 26.19 3.45
N ALA A 84 4.04 25.29 3.91
CA ALA A 84 4.90 25.55 5.05
C ALA A 84 5.91 26.68 4.77
N GLU A 85 6.54 26.65 3.60
CA GLU A 85 7.50 27.64 3.13
C GLU A 85 6.89 29.04 2.93
N ARG A 86 5.59 29.12 2.63
CA ARG A 86 4.86 30.40 2.54
C ARG A 86 4.63 31.06 3.90
N ILE A 87 4.68 30.29 4.99
CA ILE A 87 4.54 30.79 6.36
C ILE A 87 5.91 31.21 6.90
N GLU A 88 6.87 30.30 6.87
CA GLU A 88 8.25 30.53 7.30
C GLU A 88 9.18 29.52 6.64
N ARG A 89 10.45 29.89 6.48
CA ARG A 89 11.46 29.02 5.86
C ARG A 89 11.75 27.82 6.75
N ARG A 90 11.74 26.63 6.18
CA ARG A 90 11.89 25.35 6.90
C ARG A 90 13.24 24.69 6.61
N SER A 91 13.62 23.76 7.47
CA SER A 91 14.84 22.97 7.35
C SER A 91 14.72 21.90 6.24
N TRP A 92 15.86 21.38 5.78
CA TRP A 92 15.87 20.25 4.85
C TRP A 92 15.21 19.00 5.45
N GLY A 93 15.35 18.79 6.77
CA GLY A 93 14.68 17.70 7.47
C GLY A 93 13.16 17.83 7.42
N TYR A 94 12.62 19.05 7.49
CA TYR A 94 11.18 19.28 7.33
C TYR A 94 10.69 18.83 5.95
N TYR A 95 11.43 19.14 4.88
CA TYR A 95 11.05 18.74 3.52
C TYR A 95 11.00 17.23 3.32
N LEU A 96 11.79 16.49 4.11
CA LEU A 96 11.82 15.02 4.06
C LEU A 96 10.69 14.40 4.89
N TRP A 97 10.55 14.83 6.15
CA TRP A 97 9.72 14.14 7.14
C TRP A 97 8.30 14.69 7.28
N ALA A 98 8.05 15.98 7.04
CA ALA A 98 6.69 16.52 7.08
C ALA A 98 5.75 15.85 6.05
N PRO A 99 6.20 15.54 4.82
CA PRO A 99 5.39 14.76 3.89
C PRO A 99 4.97 13.39 4.41
N TRP A 100 5.75 12.73 5.27
CA TRP A 100 5.36 11.42 5.82
C TRP A 100 4.10 11.55 6.68
N VAL A 101 4.03 12.60 7.50
CA VAL A 101 2.86 12.87 8.34
C VAL A 101 1.66 13.21 7.46
N SER A 102 1.83 14.06 6.45
CA SER A 102 0.74 14.41 5.52
C SER A 102 0.24 13.19 4.74
N THR A 103 1.13 12.34 4.25
CA THR A 103 0.79 11.09 3.57
C THR A 103 0.09 10.11 4.52
N ALA A 104 0.54 9.99 5.77
CA ALA A 104 -0.13 9.16 6.77
C ALA A 104 -1.55 9.66 7.07
N LEU A 105 -1.75 10.98 7.18
CA LEU A 105 -3.07 11.59 7.33
C LEU A 105 -3.95 11.31 6.11
N PHE A 106 -3.39 11.40 4.91
CA PHE A 106 -4.09 11.05 3.67
C PHE A 106 -4.55 9.59 3.66
N VAL A 107 -3.65 8.63 3.92
CA VAL A 107 -3.98 7.19 3.94
C VAL A 107 -4.95 6.86 5.07
N THR A 108 -4.82 7.51 6.24
CA THR A 108 -5.79 7.33 7.34
C THR A 108 -7.16 7.88 6.94
N GLY A 109 -7.20 9.00 6.21
CA GLY A 109 -8.42 9.57 5.67
C GLY A 109 -9.11 8.65 4.66
N THR A 110 -8.37 7.96 3.79
CA THR A 110 -8.96 7.00 2.84
C THR A 110 -9.54 5.78 3.56
N LEU A 111 -8.87 5.30 4.61
CA LEU A 111 -9.38 4.23 5.47
C LEU A 111 -10.65 4.65 6.23
N ALA A 112 -10.69 5.88 6.77
CA ALA A 112 -11.83 6.39 7.52
C ALA A 112 -13.11 6.54 6.66
N VAL A 113 -12.94 6.75 5.35
CA VAL A 113 -14.05 6.86 4.38
C VAL A 113 -14.34 5.50 3.71
N PHE A 114 -13.69 4.41 4.16
CA PHE A 114 -13.83 3.05 3.61
C PHE A 114 -13.56 2.98 2.09
N ILE A 115 -12.67 3.83 1.58
CA ILE A 115 -12.29 3.86 0.17
C ILE A 115 -11.26 2.76 -0.15
N GLU A 116 -10.34 2.51 0.77
CA GLU A 116 -9.24 1.55 0.60
C GLU A 116 -9.34 0.40 1.59
N GLY A 117 -8.88 -0.78 1.19
CA GLY A 117 -8.68 -1.89 2.11
C GLY A 117 -7.47 -1.66 3.02
N LEU A 118 -7.53 -2.21 4.24
CA LEU A 118 -6.40 -2.18 5.18
C LEU A 118 -5.12 -2.78 4.58
N ILE A 119 -5.27 -3.82 3.76
CA ILE A 119 -4.17 -4.55 3.12
C ILE A 119 -3.38 -3.60 2.19
N CYS A 120 -4.05 -2.92 1.25
CA CYS A 120 -3.38 -1.98 0.35
C CYS A 120 -2.77 -0.81 1.11
N ALA A 121 -3.45 -0.28 2.14
CA ALA A 121 -2.91 0.80 2.96
C ALA A 121 -1.57 0.41 3.59
N ILE A 122 -1.49 -0.74 4.27
CA ILE A 122 -0.25 -1.21 4.90
C ILE A 122 0.86 -1.40 3.86
N VAL A 123 0.51 -2.02 2.72
CA VAL A 123 1.49 -2.31 1.66
C VAL A 123 1.98 -1.06 0.96
N ILE A 124 1.15 -0.02 0.75
CA ILE A 124 1.52 1.14 -0.07
C ILE A 124 2.16 2.28 0.72
N ILE A 125 1.93 2.36 2.05
CA ILE A 125 2.46 3.42 2.92
C ILE A 125 3.97 3.67 2.73
N PRO A 126 4.86 2.65 2.72
CA PRO A 126 6.30 2.88 2.55
C PRO A 126 6.63 3.58 1.23
N LEU A 127 6.01 3.15 0.12
CA LEU A 127 6.20 3.77 -1.19
C LEU A 127 5.65 5.21 -1.20
N PHE A 128 4.47 5.45 -0.64
CA PHE A 128 3.88 6.78 -0.59
C PHE A 128 4.69 7.75 0.29
N ALA A 129 5.30 7.26 1.37
CA ALA A 129 6.18 8.06 2.20
C ALA A 129 7.42 8.52 1.40
N ILE A 130 8.05 7.60 0.66
CA ILE A 130 9.20 7.92 -0.22
C ILE A 130 8.79 8.94 -1.29
N MET A 131 7.69 8.70 -1.99
CA MET A 131 7.24 9.62 -3.04
C MET A 131 6.84 10.98 -2.47
N GLY A 132 6.20 11.01 -1.30
CA GLY A 132 5.93 12.25 -0.55
C GLY A 132 7.20 13.03 -0.24
N SER A 133 8.25 12.37 0.22
CA SER A 133 9.57 12.99 0.41
C SER A 133 10.16 13.54 -0.88
N VAL A 134 10.06 12.80 -2.00
CA VAL A 134 10.55 13.26 -3.31
C VAL A 134 9.84 14.56 -3.72
N GLY A 135 8.52 14.60 -3.64
CA GLY A 135 7.75 15.80 -3.96
C GLY A 135 7.99 16.96 -3.00
N GLY A 136 8.11 16.68 -1.70
CA GLY A 136 8.44 17.68 -0.68
C GLY A 136 9.81 18.31 -0.88
N LEU A 137 10.84 17.50 -1.14
CA LEU A 137 12.20 17.98 -1.44
C LEU A 137 12.25 18.79 -2.73
N ALA A 138 11.64 18.28 -3.81
CA ALA A 138 11.59 18.98 -5.08
C ALA A 138 10.94 20.36 -4.94
N MET A 139 9.79 20.44 -4.25
CA MET A 139 9.11 21.70 -4.03
C MET A 139 9.88 22.63 -3.07
N GLY A 140 10.54 22.09 -2.06
CA GLY A 140 11.43 22.85 -1.17
C GLY A 140 12.59 23.50 -1.94
N ILE A 141 13.22 22.76 -2.87
CA ILE A 141 14.26 23.28 -3.76
C ILE A 141 13.71 24.41 -4.63
N VAL A 142 12.56 24.18 -5.29
CA VAL A 142 11.90 25.20 -6.12
C VAL A 142 11.64 26.46 -5.29
N CYS A 143 11.02 26.35 -4.11
CA CYS A 143 10.72 27.49 -3.24
C CYS A 143 11.97 28.23 -2.73
N ARG A 144 13.15 27.59 -2.70
CA ARG A 144 14.39 28.24 -2.29
C ARG A 144 15.11 28.95 -3.42
N ILE A 145 15.07 28.39 -4.62
CA ILE A 145 15.72 28.96 -5.81
C ILE A 145 14.85 30.07 -6.43
N THR A 146 13.54 30.00 -6.22
CA THR A 146 12.56 30.91 -6.81
C THR A 146 11.69 31.56 -5.74
N ASN A 147 10.95 32.61 -6.08
CA ASN A 147 10.09 33.32 -5.13
C ASN A 147 8.68 32.68 -5.00
N TRP A 148 8.62 31.38 -4.64
CA TRP A 148 7.37 30.60 -4.48
C TRP A 148 6.40 30.63 -5.68
N PRO A 149 6.83 30.19 -6.88
CA PRO A 149 6.06 30.30 -8.12
C PRO A 149 4.82 29.40 -8.07
N LYS A 150 3.63 30.03 -8.01
CA LYS A 150 2.35 29.34 -8.14
C LYS A 150 2.26 28.43 -9.39
N PRO A 151 2.79 28.84 -10.58
CA PRO A 151 2.74 27.98 -11.76
C PRO A 151 3.41 26.62 -11.58
N ALA A 152 4.52 26.54 -10.83
CA ALA A 152 5.21 25.27 -10.61
C ALA A 152 4.33 24.27 -9.83
N LEU A 153 3.63 24.75 -8.80
CA LEU A 153 2.69 23.93 -8.04
C LEU A 153 1.51 23.48 -8.91
N TYR A 154 0.93 24.39 -9.70
CA TYR A 154 -0.21 24.06 -10.56
C TYR A 154 0.16 23.06 -11.65
N SER A 155 1.32 23.21 -12.29
CA SER A 155 1.82 22.25 -13.27
C SER A 155 2.03 20.87 -12.64
N PHE A 156 2.56 20.82 -11.42
CA PHE A 156 2.74 19.56 -10.71
C PHE A 156 1.41 18.93 -10.29
N ALA A 157 0.42 19.75 -9.89
CA ALA A 157 -0.92 19.28 -9.54
C ALA A 157 -1.70 18.70 -10.73
N MET A 158 -1.46 19.23 -11.94
CA MET A 158 -2.10 18.72 -13.17
C MET A 158 -1.51 17.40 -13.66
N LEU A 159 -0.27 17.11 -13.29
CA LEU A 159 0.48 15.95 -13.76
C LEU A 159 -0.21 14.60 -13.50
N PRO A 160 -0.67 14.27 -12.28
CA PRO A 160 -1.42 13.03 -12.05
C PRO A 160 -2.71 12.98 -12.89
N LEU A 161 -3.41 14.10 -13.09
CA LEU A 161 -4.67 14.13 -13.84
C LEU A 161 -4.46 13.86 -15.34
N VAL A 162 -3.46 14.52 -15.93
CA VAL A 162 -3.13 14.34 -17.36
C VAL A 162 -2.63 12.92 -17.60
N LEU A 163 -1.71 12.43 -16.76
CA LEU A 163 -1.20 11.07 -16.89
C LEU A 163 -2.29 10.04 -16.61
N GLY A 164 -3.15 10.24 -15.60
CA GLY A 164 -4.26 9.33 -15.29
C GLY A 164 -5.26 9.13 -16.44
N ALA A 165 -5.38 10.11 -17.35
CA ALA A 165 -6.20 10.02 -18.55
C ALA A 165 -5.51 9.28 -19.72
N ILE A 166 -4.18 9.37 -19.81
CA ILE A 166 -3.37 8.84 -20.92
C ILE A 166 -2.82 7.45 -20.59
N GLU A 167 -2.34 7.25 -19.37
CA GLU A 167 -1.59 6.08 -18.92
C GLU A 167 -2.24 4.73 -19.25
N PRO A 168 -3.56 4.52 -19.05
CA PRO A 168 -4.19 3.22 -19.32
C PRO A 168 -4.16 2.79 -20.79
N GLN A 169 -3.79 3.69 -21.70
CA GLN A 169 -3.65 3.38 -23.13
C GLN A 169 -2.35 2.63 -23.44
N LEU A 170 -1.44 2.55 -22.48
CA LEU A 170 -0.16 1.86 -22.59
C LEU A 170 -0.23 0.58 -21.75
N PRO A 171 0.26 -0.56 -22.28
CA PRO A 171 0.20 -1.84 -21.57
C PRO A 171 1.06 -1.82 -20.30
N ASP A 172 0.56 -2.46 -19.24
CA ASP A 172 1.35 -2.73 -18.05
C ASP A 172 2.35 -3.88 -18.31
N PRO A 173 3.58 -3.80 -17.78
CA PRO A 173 4.55 -4.87 -17.96
C PRO A 173 4.15 -6.09 -17.12
N ASP A 174 4.08 -7.26 -17.75
CA ASP A 174 3.92 -8.53 -17.03
C ASP A 174 5.25 -8.97 -16.42
N GLN A 175 5.25 -9.27 -15.12
CA GLN A 175 6.35 -9.96 -14.44
C GLN A 175 5.83 -11.28 -13.88
N PHE A 176 6.39 -12.39 -14.37
CA PHE A 176 6.15 -13.71 -13.83
C PHE A 176 7.20 -14.05 -12.76
N SER A 177 6.77 -14.58 -11.63
CA SER A 177 7.65 -14.92 -10.51
C SER A 177 7.16 -16.18 -9.81
N TYR A 178 8.03 -16.76 -8.98
CA TYR A 178 7.71 -17.95 -8.21
C TYR A 178 8.48 -17.97 -6.89
N THR A 179 7.99 -18.78 -5.95
CA THR A 179 8.68 -19.09 -4.71
C THR A 179 8.65 -20.59 -4.47
N SER A 180 9.70 -21.10 -3.84
CA SER A 180 9.82 -22.51 -3.44
C SER A 180 10.15 -22.58 -1.97
N ARG A 181 9.43 -23.43 -1.23
CA ARG A 181 9.71 -23.73 0.19
C ARG A 181 9.68 -25.23 0.38
N THR A 182 10.54 -25.73 1.25
CA THR A 182 10.65 -27.14 1.57
C THR A 182 10.74 -27.32 3.07
N LEU A 183 10.12 -28.38 3.56
CA LEU A 183 10.18 -28.76 4.97
C LEU A 183 10.07 -30.28 5.11
N PHE A 184 10.77 -30.83 6.11
CA PHE A 184 10.66 -32.23 6.48
C PHE A 184 9.50 -32.46 7.47
N ILE A 185 8.68 -33.47 7.18
CA ILE A 185 7.55 -33.92 7.99
C ILE A 185 7.84 -35.34 8.47
N ALA A 186 7.84 -35.57 9.78
CA ALA A 186 8.00 -36.88 10.42
C ALA A 186 6.70 -37.72 10.32
N ALA A 187 6.23 -37.89 9.09
CA ALA A 187 5.04 -38.69 8.75
C ALA A 187 5.22 -39.35 7.37
N PRO A 188 4.60 -40.52 7.13
CA PRO A 188 4.66 -41.19 5.84
C PRO A 188 3.96 -40.37 4.75
N ALA A 189 4.37 -40.56 3.50
CA ALA A 189 3.91 -39.76 2.37
C ALA A 189 2.39 -39.89 2.16
N GLU A 190 1.82 -41.05 2.47
CA GLU A 190 0.38 -41.33 2.43
C GLU A 190 -0.40 -40.42 3.39
N ARG A 191 0.17 -40.13 4.57
CA ARG A 191 -0.47 -39.26 5.56
C ARG A 191 -0.41 -37.80 5.14
N VAL A 192 0.75 -37.35 4.66
CA VAL A 192 0.91 -35.99 4.12
C VAL A 192 -0.01 -35.80 2.91
N TRP A 193 -0.11 -36.80 2.04
CA TRP A 193 -1.01 -36.81 0.90
C TRP A 193 -2.48 -36.68 1.29
N HIS A 194 -2.90 -37.37 2.35
CA HIS A 194 -4.25 -37.21 2.88
C HIS A 194 -4.51 -35.76 3.32
N GLU A 195 -3.62 -35.17 4.11
CA GLU A 195 -3.80 -33.80 4.60
C GLU A 195 -3.81 -32.75 3.48
N LEU A 196 -3.03 -32.93 2.41
CA LEU A 196 -3.07 -32.05 1.23
C LEU A 196 -4.44 -32.04 0.53
N ASN A 197 -5.14 -33.19 0.56
CA ASN A 197 -6.37 -33.41 -0.20
C ASN A 197 -7.65 -33.26 0.62
N ASP A 198 -7.57 -33.36 1.95
CA ASP A 198 -8.74 -33.28 2.82
C ASP A 198 -8.51 -32.37 4.02
N ALA A 199 -8.06 -31.14 3.77
CA ALA A 199 -7.85 -30.13 4.79
C ALA A 199 -9.17 -29.48 5.19
N ARG A 200 -9.87 -30.03 6.18
CA ARG A 200 -11.12 -29.47 6.74
C ARG A 200 -10.89 -28.73 8.05
N ASP A 201 -11.84 -27.88 8.41
CA ASP A 201 -11.92 -27.17 9.70
C ASP A 201 -10.60 -26.51 10.11
N ILE A 202 -9.97 -25.79 9.18
CA ILE A 202 -8.73 -25.06 9.42
C ILE A 202 -9.00 -23.94 10.42
N ARG A 203 -8.36 -24.03 11.58
CA ARG A 203 -8.53 -23.07 12.66
C ARG A 203 -7.54 -21.92 12.50
N PRO A 204 -7.90 -20.68 12.88
CA PRO A 204 -6.97 -19.55 12.85
C PRO A 204 -5.66 -19.80 13.60
N SER A 205 -5.67 -20.58 14.68
CA SER A 205 -4.47 -20.94 15.43
C SER A 205 -3.48 -21.83 14.67
N GLU A 206 -3.91 -22.48 13.58
CA GLU A 206 -3.06 -23.38 12.80
C GLU A 206 -2.32 -22.67 11.66
N VAL A 207 -2.81 -21.49 11.24
CA VAL A 207 -2.30 -20.76 10.05
C VAL A 207 -2.06 -19.28 10.28
N GLY A 208 -2.61 -18.69 11.35
CA GLY A 208 -2.72 -17.23 11.56
C GLY A 208 -1.41 -16.46 11.77
N ASP A 209 -0.28 -17.15 11.84
CA ASP A 209 1.02 -16.51 12.00
C ASP A 209 1.61 -15.92 10.71
N ALA A 210 1.06 -16.30 9.54
CA ALA A 210 1.53 -15.75 8.28
C ALA A 210 1.24 -14.24 8.17
N TRP A 211 2.20 -13.48 7.63
CA TRP A 211 2.13 -12.03 7.48
C TRP A 211 0.90 -11.57 6.70
N ALA A 212 0.53 -12.31 5.64
CA ALA A 212 -0.65 -12.03 4.84
C ALA A 212 -1.93 -11.94 5.69
N TYR A 213 -2.12 -12.88 6.61
CA TYR A 213 -3.31 -12.90 7.47
C TYR A 213 -3.30 -11.78 8.49
N ARG A 214 -2.12 -11.42 9.01
CA ARG A 214 -1.95 -10.31 9.97
C ARG A 214 -2.28 -8.94 9.39
N ILE A 215 -2.12 -8.76 8.07
CA ILE A 215 -2.46 -7.52 7.37
C ILE A 215 -3.89 -7.49 6.81
N GLY A 216 -4.68 -8.56 7.05
CA GLY A 216 -6.12 -8.59 6.77
C GLY A 216 -6.56 -9.51 5.63
N VAL A 217 -5.66 -10.29 5.02
CA VAL A 217 -6.03 -11.33 4.05
C VAL A 217 -6.89 -12.40 4.76
N PRO A 218 -8.03 -12.82 4.18
CA PRO A 218 -8.85 -13.88 4.77
C PRO A 218 -8.07 -15.18 4.97
N MET A 219 -8.24 -15.82 6.13
CA MET A 219 -7.59 -17.11 6.41
C MET A 219 -8.31 -18.27 5.73
N PRO A 220 -7.60 -19.35 5.35
CA PRO A 220 -8.22 -20.56 4.84
C PRO A 220 -9.07 -21.25 5.91
N VAL A 221 -10.20 -21.82 5.47
CA VAL A 221 -11.17 -22.57 6.29
C VAL A 221 -11.18 -24.04 5.87
N SER A 222 -11.15 -24.31 4.56
CA SER A 222 -11.02 -25.67 4.03
C SER A 222 -10.40 -25.70 2.63
N GLY A 223 -9.84 -26.85 2.29
CA GLY A 223 -9.39 -27.19 0.95
C GLY A 223 -9.54 -28.69 0.72
N VAL A 224 -10.58 -29.08 -0.01
CA VAL A 224 -10.97 -30.49 -0.19
C VAL A 224 -10.97 -30.85 -1.65
N THR A 225 -10.29 -31.93 -2.01
CA THR A 225 -10.26 -32.48 -3.36
C THR A 225 -11.50 -33.35 -3.59
N VAL A 226 -12.25 -33.04 -4.64
CA VAL A 226 -13.45 -33.77 -5.09
C VAL A 226 -13.28 -34.21 -6.54
N ASP A 227 -13.94 -35.30 -6.91
CA ASP A 227 -14.07 -35.69 -8.32
C ASP A 227 -15.21 -34.87 -8.95
N ALA A 228 -14.89 -34.13 -10.03
CA ALA A 228 -15.83 -33.34 -10.81
C ALA A 228 -15.87 -33.86 -12.26
N PRO A 229 -16.88 -33.47 -13.08
CA PRO A 229 -16.99 -33.93 -14.48
C PRO A 229 -15.78 -33.62 -15.36
N GLU A 230 -15.04 -32.58 -15.01
CA GLU A 230 -13.85 -32.07 -15.71
C GLU A 230 -12.52 -32.64 -15.16
N GLY A 231 -12.59 -33.53 -14.17
CA GLY A 231 -11.44 -34.10 -13.47
C GLY A 231 -11.48 -33.81 -11.96
N ARG A 232 -10.34 -34.00 -11.29
CA ARG A 232 -10.23 -33.65 -9.87
C ARG A 232 -10.10 -32.16 -9.68
N VAL A 233 -10.85 -31.63 -8.74
CA VAL A 233 -10.83 -30.22 -8.37
C VAL A 233 -10.70 -30.12 -6.86
N ARG A 234 -9.79 -29.27 -6.39
CA ARG A 234 -9.70 -28.92 -4.98
C ARG A 234 -10.51 -27.64 -4.72
N GLN A 235 -11.59 -27.79 -3.97
CA GLN A 235 -12.50 -26.71 -3.61
C GLN A 235 -11.96 -26.02 -2.36
N VAL A 236 -11.65 -24.73 -2.49
CA VAL A 236 -11.04 -23.92 -1.43
C VAL A 236 -12.05 -22.93 -0.88
N GLN A 237 -12.17 -22.89 0.45
CA GLN A 237 -12.98 -21.92 1.17
C GLN A 237 -12.08 -21.18 2.15
N TRP A 238 -12.14 -19.86 2.11
CA TRP A 238 -11.52 -18.97 3.08
C TRP A 238 -12.60 -18.21 3.85
N GLN A 239 -12.17 -17.47 4.87
CA GLN A 239 -13.01 -16.55 5.62
C GLN A 239 -13.64 -15.48 4.70
N LYS A 240 -14.63 -14.75 5.23
CA LYS A 240 -15.37 -13.73 4.49
C LYS A 240 -16.02 -14.27 3.19
N ASN A 241 -16.38 -15.55 3.18
CA ASN A 241 -17.03 -16.24 2.06
C ASN A 241 -16.21 -16.26 0.75
N VAL A 242 -14.89 -16.07 0.83
CA VAL A 242 -14.00 -16.22 -0.32
C VAL A 242 -13.91 -17.69 -0.68
N HIS A 243 -14.10 -18.01 -1.96
CA HIS A 243 -14.09 -19.39 -2.45
C HIS A 243 -13.55 -19.46 -3.87
N PHE A 244 -12.80 -20.50 -4.18
CA PHE A 244 -12.26 -20.70 -5.53
C PHE A 244 -11.86 -22.15 -5.73
N ASP A 245 -11.64 -22.51 -6.99
CA ASP A 245 -11.28 -23.86 -7.37
C ASP A 245 -9.80 -23.96 -7.76
N GLU A 246 -9.20 -25.09 -7.44
CA GLU A 246 -7.86 -25.46 -7.85
C GLU A 246 -7.96 -26.71 -8.74
N ILE A 247 -7.78 -26.51 -10.03
CA ILE A 247 -7.94 -27.57 -11.04
C ILE A 247 -6.69 -28.42 -11.06
N ILE A 248 -6.82 -29.70 -10.68
CA ILE A 248 -5.69 -30.61 -10.62
C ILE A 248 -5.19 -30.90 -12.05
N THR A 249 -3.92 -30.59 -12.30
CA THR A 249 -3.25 -30.78 -13.60
C THR A 249 -2.23 -31.93 -13.58
N ASP A 250 -1.74 -32.31 -12.41
CA ASP A 250 -0.90 -33.50 -12.20
C ASP A 250 -1.29 -34.17 -10.88
N TRP A 251 -1.46 -35.48 -10.92
CA TRP A 251 -1.90 -36.30 -9.79
C TRP A 251 -1.10 -37.60 -9.76
N GLN A 252 -0.07 -37.63 -8.91
CA GLN A 252 0.74 -38.80 -8.64
C GLN A 252 0.72 -39.07 -7.13
N PRO A 253 -0.13 -40.01 -6.66
CA PRO A 253 -0.31 -40.30 -5.24
C PRO A 253 1.01 -40.45 -4.49
N GLY A 254 1.13 -39.73 -3.37
CA GLY A 254 2.32 -39.73 -2.52
C GLY A 254 3.58 -39.10 -3.14
N ARG A 255 3.47 -38.44 -4.31
CA ARG A 255 4.63 -37.91 -5.05
C ARG A 255 4.44 -36.48 -5.56
N VAL A 256 3.43 -36.24 -6.40
CA VAL A 256 3.24 -34.93 -7.05
C VAL A 256 1.76 -34.58 -7.07
N LEU A 257 1.43 -33.39 -6.57
CA LEU A 257 0.10 -32.80 -6.66
C LEU A 257 0.26 -31.40 -7.23
N LYS A 258 -0.27 -31.17 -8.44
CA LYS A 258 -0.18 -29.86 -9.12
C LYS A 258 -1.55 -29.37 -9.50
N TRP A 259 -1.78 -28.08 -9.32
CA TRP A 259 -3.01 -27.43 -9.76
C TRP A 259 -2.79 -26.06 -10.37
N ARG A 260 -3.82 -25.60 -11.08
CA ARG A 260 -4.00 -24.22 -11.54
C ARG A 260 -5.18 -23.61 -10.81
N TYR A 261 -5.06 -22.35 -10.41
CA TYR A 261 -6.16 -21.63 -9.78
C TYR A 261 -7.20 -21.22 -10.82
N ARG A 262 -8.47 -21.41 -10.48
CA ARG A 262 -9.62 -20.91 -11.21
C ARG A 262 -10.40 -19.97 -10.29
N PHE A 263 -10.28 -18.69 -10.58
CA PHE A 263 -11.08 -17.65 -9.95
C PHE A 263 -12.27 -17.29 -10.84
N THR A 264 -13.41 -17.06 -10.21
CA THR A 264 -14.66 -16.60 -10.83
C THR A 264 -15.02 -15.22 -10.26
N PRO A 265 -15.93 -14.45 -10.90
CA PRO A 265 -16.30 -13.13 -10.40
C PRO A 265 -16.87 -13.11 -8.97
N ASP A 266 -17.42 -14.24 -8.51
CA ASP A 266 -17.93 -14.45 -7.15
C ASP A 266 -16.89 -14.99 -6.16
N SER A 267 -15.67 -15.32 -6.62
CA SER A 267 -14.62 -15.86 -5.74
C SER A 267 -14.25 -14.93 -4.59
N PHE A 268 -14.36 -13.62 -4.82
CA PHE A 268 -14.01 -12.58 -3.85
C PHE A 268 -15.20 -11.65 -3.64
N PRO A 269 -16.05 -11.90 -2.63
CA PRO A 269 -17.11 -10.99 -2.27
C PRO A 269 -16.56 -9.59 -1.93
N ALA A 270 -17.32 -8.54 -2.25
CA ALA A 270 -16.90 -7.15 -2.01
C ALA A 270 -16.46 -6.93 -0.55
N GLY A 271 -15.30 -6.30 -0.35
CA GLY A 271 -14.71 -6.08 0.97
C GLY A 271 -14.08 -7.30 1.63
N ALA A 272 -14.08 -8.47 0.98
CA ALA A 272 -13.38 -9.64 1.49
C ALA A 272 -11.85 -9.47 1.37
N LEU A 273 -11.41 -8.98 0.21
CA LEU A 273 -10.06 -8.56 -0.13
C LEU A 273 -10.08 -7.11 -0.63
N ASP A 274 -8.93 -6.56 -1.02
CA ASP A 274 -8.93 -5.23 -1.61
C ASP A 274 -9.54 -5.25 -3.02
N ASP A 275 -10.65 -4.53 -3.20
CA ASP A 275 -11.41 -4.53 -4.46
C ASP A 275 -10.60 -3.98 -5.65
N HIS A 276 -9.52 -3.22 -5.41
CA HIS A 276 -8.64 -2.72 -6.47
C HIS A 276 -7.58 -3.74 -6.90
N VAL A 277 -7.29 -4.76 -6.07
CA VAL A 277 -6.33 -5.84 -6.35
C VAL A 277 -6.98 -7.20 -6.11
N MET A 278 -7.77 -7.62 -7.08
CA MET A 278 -8.33 -8.97 -7.10
C MET A 278 -7.26 -10.00 -7.49
N ILE A 279 -7.22 -11.13 -6.77
CA ILE A 279 -6.40 -12.28 -7.16
C ILE A 279 -7.02 -12.92 -8.41
N GLY A 280 -6.20 -13.20 -9.42
CA GLY A 280 -6.71 -13.63 -10.73
C GLY A 280 -7.21 -12.46 -11.58
N GLY A 281 -6.96 -11.23 -11.14
CA GLY A 281 -7.37 -10.01 -11.81
C GLY A 281 -6.28 -9.40 -12.69
N GLN A 282 -6.50 -8.14 -13.06
CA GLN A 282 -5.62 -7.41 -13.97
C GLN A 282 -4.19 -7.24 -13.44
N TYR A 283 -4.04 -6.87 -12.16
CA TYR A 283 -2.75 -6.48 -11.58
C TYR A 283 -2.00 -7.64 -10.91
N PHE A 284 -2.73 -8.67 -10.46
CA PHE A 284 -2.15 -9.83 -9.78
C PHE A 284 -2.93 -11.10 -10.12
N ASP A 285 -2.21 -12.14 -10.54
CA ASP A 285 -2.78 -13.43 -10.89
C ASP A 285 -1.96 -14.57 -10.30
N LEU A 286 -2.59 -15.39 -9.46
CA LEU A 286 -1.99 -16.58 -8.87
C LEU A 286 -2.19 -17.74 -9.85
N ARG A 287 -1.10 -18.29 -10.38
CA ARG A 287 -1.16 -19.14 -11.57
C ARG A 287 -1.29 -20.61 -11.22
N ASP A 288 -0.23 -21.18 -10.65
CA ASP A 288 -0.17 -22.61 -10.38
C ASP A 288 0.51 -22.86 -9.02
N SER A 289 0.22 -24.01 -8.42
CA SER A 289 1.00 -24.51 -7.29
C SER A 289 1.27 -26.00 -7.43
N THR A 290 2.46 -26.40 -7.00
CA THR A 290 2.94 -27.78 -7.08
C THR A 290 3.46 -28.21 -5.72
N TYR A 291 2.90 -29.29 -5.19
CA TYR A 291 3.44 -30.01 -4.05
C TYR A 291 4.24 -31.21 -4.55
N THR A 292 5.49 -31.31 -4.14
CA THR A 292 6.35 -32.48 -4.38
C THR A 292 6.64 -33.16 -3.04
N LEU A 293 6.26 -34.43 -2.93
CA LEU A 293 6.53 -35.30 -1.79
C LEU A 293 7.69 -36.22 -2.15
N THR A 294 8.77 -36.14 -1.38
CA THR A 294 9.92 -37.05 -1.52
C THR A 294 10.01 -37.89 -0.24
N PRO A 295 9.67 -39.19 -0.28
CA PRO A 295 9.85 -40.07 0.86
C PRO A 295 11.33 -40.12 1.26
N ARG A 296 11.60 -40.05 2.57
CA ARG A 296 12.92 -40.11 3.18
C ARG A 296 12.88 -41.02 4.41
N ASP A 297 14.04 -41.41 4.92
CA ASP A 297 14.09 -42.15 6.18
C ASP A 297 13.47 -41.31 7.31
N GLY A 298 12.51 -41.91 8.02
CA GLY A 298 11.79 -41.26 9.12
C GLY A 298 10.67 -40.30 8.71
N GLY A 299 10.36 -40.12 7.41
CA GLY A 299 9.25 -39.25 7.01
C GLY A 299 9.23 -38.84 5.54
N THR A 300 8.76 -37.62 5.29
CA THR A 300 8.54 -37.08 3.95
C THR A 300 9.08 -35.66 3.86
N GLU A 301 9.90 -35.38 2.86
CA GLU A 301 10.26 -34.02 2.47
C GLU A 301 9.15 -33.47 1.58
N LEU A 302 8.47 -32.41 2.03
CA LEU A 302 7.41 -31.74 1.31
C LEU A 302 7.93 -30.40 0.77
N ARG A 303 7.92 -30.24 -0.55
CA ARG A 303 8.19 -28.98 -1.24
C ARG A 303 6.90 -28.40 -1.81
N ILE A 304 6.70 -27.09 -1.66
CA ILE A 304 5.69 -26.32 -2.37
C ILE A 304 6.37 -25.32 -3.31
N ASP A 305 5.93 -25.29 -4.56
CA ASP A 305 6.29 -24.31 -5.57
C ASP A 305 5.03 -23.52 -5.93
N VAL A 306 5.07 -22.19 -5.81
CA VAL A 306 3.92 -21.30 -6.10
C VAL A 306 4.34 -20.27 -7.14
N SER A 307 3.56 -20.11 -8.21
CA SER A 307 3.83 -19.18 -9.31
C SER A 307 2.73 -18.12 -9.44
N TRP A 308 3.11 -16.91 -9.83
CA TRP A 308 2.19 -15.79 -10.02
C TRP A 308 2.67 -14.83 -11.12
N ARG A 309 1.77 -13.94 -11.52
CA ARG A 309 2.01 -12.78 -12.38
C ARG A 309 1.67 -11.51 -11.61
N VAL A 310 2.51 -10.50 -11.73
CA VAL A 310 2.22 -9.12 -11.32
C VAL A 310 2.37 -8.19 -12.51
N SER A 311 1.42 -7.27 -12.66
CA SER A 311 1.30 -6.45 -13.86
C SER A 311 0.95 -5.02 -13.51
N THR A 312 1.96 -4.27 -13.07
CA THR A 312 1.86 -2.87 -12.65
C THR A 312 3.06 -2.08 -13.15
N ARG A 313 2.96 -0.76 -13.15
CA ARG A 313 4.10 0.14 -13.44
C ARG A 313 5.13 0.24 -12.31
N PHE A 314 4.87 -0.42 -11.21
CA PHE A 314 5.72 -0.44 -10.02
C PHE A 314 6.02 -1.88 -9.62
N ASN A 315 6.15 -2.78 -10.59
CA ASN A 315 6.55 -4.18 -10.37
C ASN A 315 7.85 -4.31 -9.56
N TRP A 316 8.77 -3.37 -9.70
CA TRP A 316 9.99 -3.31 -8.88
C TRP A 316 9.71 -3.23 -7.37
N TYR A 317 8.55 -2.69 -6.99
CA TYR A 317 8.05 -2.60 -5.61
C TYR A 317 7.07 -3.73 -5.30
N ALA A 318 6.06 -3.93 -6.13
CA ALA A 318 5.00 -4.93 -5.90
C ALA A 318 5.55 -6.36 -5.94
N GLY A 319 6.50 -6.65 -6.83
CA GLY A 319 7.13 -7.97 -6.98
C GLY A 319 7.81 -8.46 -5.70
N PRO A 320 8.78 -7.72 -5.12
CA PRO A 320 9.40 -8.10 -3.85
C PRO A 320 8.42 -8.23 -2.68
N VAL A 321 7.41 -7.36 -2.58
CA VAL A 321 6.38 -7.47 -1.54
C VAL A 321 5.59 -8.77 -1.70
N LEU A 322 5.13 -9.10 -2.91
CA LEU A 322 4.44 -10.36 -3.19
C LEU A 322 5.33 -11.58 -2.96
N GLN A 323 6.61 -11.51 -3.34
CA GLN A 323 7.59 -12.57 -3.07
C GLN A 323 7.69 -12.86 -1.57
N PHE A 324 7.73 -11.81 -0.75
CA PHE A 324 7.75 -11.93 0.70
C PHE A 324 6.45 -12.55 1.23
N LEU A 325 5.29 -11.99 0.88
CA LEU A 325 3.99 -12.44 1.40
C LEU A 325 3.66 -13.88 0.98
N LEU A 326 3.88 -14.23 -0.30
CA LEU A 326 3.63 -15.58 -0.81
C LEU A 326 4.67 -16.58 -0.31
N GLY A 327 5.93 -16.16 -0.16
CA GLY A 327 6.98 -17.00 0.42
C GLY A 327 6.72 -17.33 1.89
N ASP A 328 6.29 -16.35 2.67
CA ASP A 328 5.89 -16.52 4.07
C ASP A 328 4.62 -17.36 4.20
N GLY A 329 3.61 -17.13 3.36
CA GLY A 329 2.40 -17.95 3.30
C GLY A 329 2.70 -19.41 2.93
N ALA A 330 3.57 -19.64 1.95
CA ALA A 330 4.03 -20.96 1.54
C ALA A 330 4.77 -21.70 2.68
N GLU A 331 5.53 -20.98 3.49
CA GLU A 331 6.19 -21.58 4.65
C GLU A 331 5.20 -21.96 5.75
N HIS A 332 4.24 -21.08 6.06
CA HIS A 332 3.24 -21.35 7.08
C HIS A 332 2.28 -22.48 6.68
N ILE A 333 1.91 -22.59 5.40
CA ILE A 333 1.06 -23.71 4.96
C ILE A 333 1.81 -25.06 5.04
N LEU A 334 3.13 -25.10 4.81
CA LEU A 334 3.92 -26.31 5.05
C LEU A 334 3.96 -26.68 6.53
N ARG A 335 4.11 -25.70 7.44
CA ARG A 335 4.06 -25.95 8.89
C ARG A 335 2.69 -26.45 9.34
N PHE A 336 1.62 -25.93 8.75
CA PHE A 336 0.26 -26.44 8.95
C PHE A 336 0.15 -27.93 8.60
N TYR A 337 0.57 -28.33 7.39
CA TYR A 337 0.54 -29.74 6.98
C TYR A 337 1.45 -30.62 7.82
N LYS A 338 2.61 -30.10 8.25
CA LYS A 338 3.50 -30.78 9.19
C LYS A 338 2.78 -31.10 10.49
N ALA A 339 2.22 -30.09 11.15
CA ALA A 339 1.58 -30.22 12.45
C ALA A 339 0.44 -31.25 12.42
N ARG A 340 -0.43 -31.20 11.40
CA ARG A 340 -1.54 -32.15 11.25
C ARG A 340 -1.08 -33.57 10.92
N SER A 341 -0.07 -33.71 10.09
CA SER A 341 0.45 -35.03 9.68
C SER A 341 1.14 -35.73 10.86
N GLU A 342 1.95 -35.00 11.63
CA GLU A 342 2.71 -35.56 12.76
C GLU A 342 1.83 -35.86 13.97
N SER A 343 0.88 -34.97 14.31
CA SER A 343 -0.02 -35.19 15.45
C SER A 343 -0.86 -36.47 15.31
N ALA A 344 -1.26 -36.80 14.09
CA ALA A 344 -2.00 -38.03 13.81
C ALA A 344 -1.14 -39.29 13.96
N VAL A 345 0.16 -39.21 13.68
CA VAL A 345 1.10 -40.31 13.91
C VAL A 345 1.32 -40.52 15.40
N THR A 346 1.49 -39.45 16.17
CA THR A 346 1.63 -39.53 17.64
C THR A 346 0.36 -40.07 18.31
N ALA A 347 -0.83 -39.79 17.78
CA ALA A 347 -2.07 -40.34 18.31
C ALA A 347 -2.30 -41.82 17.97
N ALA A 348 -1.61 -42.34 16.96
CA ALA A 348 -1.75 -43.71 16.48
C ALA A 348 -0.66 -44.68 17.01
N GLY A 349 0.43 -44.15 17.55
CA GLY A 349 1.49 -44.90 18.24
C GLY A 349 1.33 -44.84 19.75
#